data_AF-A0A3R6DWZ4-F1
#
_entry.id   AF-A0A3R6DWZ4-F1
#
_cell.length_a   1.000
_cell.length_b   1.000
_cell.length_c   1.000
_cell.angle_alpha   90.00
_cell.angle_beta   90.00
_cell.angle_gamma   90.00
#
_symmetry.space_group_name_H-M   'P 1'
#
loop_
_entity.id
_entity.type
_entity.pdbx_description
1 polymer ?
#
loop_
_entity_poly.entity_id
_entity_poly.type
_entity_poly.pdbx_seq_one_letter_code
_entity_poly.pdbx_strand_id
1 'polypeptide(L)'
;MEELRKCYAELSARLRSIENDHETDILDFINLDEEIMNDFRGDWTDDDVHKWLYFVDRMSAVTKAYNIVREELHLGEMLPGIEEV
;
A
#
# COMPACT_ATOMS: atom_id res chain seq x y z
N MET A 1 -9.05 -15.97 5.48
CA MET A 1 -9.30 -14.86 4.54
C MET A 1 -9.77 -13.60 5.24
N GLU A 2 -10.75 -13.67 6.13
CA GLU A 2 -11.27 -12.49 6.84
C GLU A 2 -10.19 -11.71 7.60
N GLU A 3 -9.31 -12.38 8.35
CA GLU A 3 -8.22 -11.71 9.08
C GLU A 3 -7.19 -11.03 8.16
N LEU A 4 -6.90 -11.61 6.98
CA LEU A 4 -6.04 -10.95 5.99
C LEU A 4 -6.71 -9.70 5.41
N ARG A 5 -8.03 -9.76 5.15
CA ARG A 5 -8.79 -8.59 4.68
C ARG A 5 -8.87 -7.49 5.74
N LYS A 6 -9.12 -7.85 7.01
CA LYS A 6 -9.09 -6.90 8.15
C LYS A 6 -7.71 -6.26 8.30
N CYS A 7 -6.65 -7.07 8.23
CA CYS A 7 -5.28 -6.58 8.29
C CYS A 7 -4.96 -5.58 7.16
N TYR A 8 -5.35 -5.91 5.91
CA TYR A 8 -5.18 -4.99 4.79
C TYR A 8 -5.95 -3.68 4.98
N ALA A 9 -7.21 -3.75 5.43
CA ALA A 9 -8.03 -2.57 5.68
C ALA A 9 -7.43 -1.66 6.75
N GLU A 10 -6.93 -2.23 7.85
CA GLU A 10 -6.28 -1.49 8.92
C GLU A 10 -4.99 -0.81 8.43
N LEU A 11 -4.15 -1.53 7.67
CA LEU A 11 -2.92 -0.97 7.09
C LEU A 11 -3.25 0.16 6.10
N SER A 12 -4.26 -0.03 5.24
CA SER A 12 -4.69 0.99 4.29
C SER A 12 -5.24 2.24 4.97
N ALA A 13 -5.95 2.09 6.10
CA ALA A 13 -6.43 3.24 6.87
C ALA A 13 -5.27 4.02 7.49
N ARG A 14 -4.26 3.34 8.02
CA ARG A 14 -3.05 3.97 8.58
C ARG A 14 -2.21 4.65 7.51
N LEU A 15 -2.06 4.04 6.34
CA LEU A 15 -1.38 4.64 5.19
C LEU A 15 -2.04 5.97 4.80
N ARG A 16 -3.37 5.96 4.62
CA ARG A 16 -4.13 7.17 4.30
C ARG A 16 -4.04 8.23 5.37
N SER A 17 -3.96 7.84 6.65
CA SER A 17 -3.78 8.80 7.73
C SER A 17 -2.49 9.58 7.57
N ILE A 18 -1.38 8.90 7.23
CA ILE A 18 -0.09 9.56 6.97
C ILE A 18 -0.20 10.44 5.72
N GLU A 19 -0.74 9.91 4.61
CA GLU A 19 -0.85 10.68 3.37
C GLU A 19 -1.68 11.97 3.53
N ASN A 20 -2.74 11.93 4.36
CA ASN A 20 -3.59 13.10 4.62
C ASN A 20 -2.95 14.16 5.54
N ASP A 21 -1.88 13.80 6.27
CA ASP A 21 -1.16 14.74 7.12
C ASP A 21 -0.22 15.63 6.30
N HIS A 22 -0.05 15.35 4.99
CA HIS A 22 0.89 16.02 4.10
C HIS A 22 0.21 16.69 2.90
N GLU A 23 0.74 17.82 2.45
CA GLU A 23 0.24 18.54 1.26
C GLU A 23 0.80 17.95 -0.04
N THR A 24 2.02 17.42 0.01
CA THR A 24 2.73 16.86 -1.14
C THR A 24 2.39 15.37 -1.29
N ASP A 25 2.04 14.93 -2.51
CA ASP A 25 1.85 13.50 -2.79
C ASP A 25 3.21 12.78 -2.75
N ILE A 26 3.33 11.75 -1.91
CA ILE A 26 4.56 10.95 -1.81
C ILE A 26 4.99 10.33 -3.14
N LEU A 27 4.04 10.03 -4.03
CA LEU A 27 4.34 9.46 -5.34
C LEU A 27 5.07 10.45 -6.25
N ASP A 28 5.00 11.75 -5.97
CA ASP A 28 5.71 12.78 -6.73
C ASP A 28 7.23 12.75 -6.47
N PHE A 29 7.68 12.23 -5.32
CA PHE A 29 9.09 12.28 -4.93
C PHE A 29 9.73 10.94 -4.54
N ILE A 30 8.96 9.93 -4.10
CA ILE A 30 9.52 8.72 -3.47
C ILE A 30 10.46 7.90 -4.36
N ASN A 31 10.32 8.02 -5.68
CA ASN A 31 11.16 7.32 -6.66
C ASN A 31 12.32 8.17 -7.20
N LEU A 32 12.48 9.39 -6.70
CA LEU A 32 13.59 10.27 -7.06
C LEU A 32 14.85 9.88 -6.28
N ASP A 33 16.01 10.23 -6.82
CA ASP A 33 17.27 10.12 -6.09
C ASP A 33 17.21 10.92 -4.79
N GLU A 34 17.86 10.46 -3.73
CA GLU A 34 17.75 11.02 -2.36
C GLU A 34 18.01 12.55 -2.30
N GLU A 35 18.97 13.04 -3.07
CA GLU A 35 19.27 14.47 -3.16
C GLU A 35 18.08 15.26 -3.72
N ILE A 36 17.48 14.76 -4.80
CA ILE A 36 16.33 15.38 -5.46
C ILE A 36 15.08 15.21 -4.58
N MET A 37 14.89 14.02 -4.00
CA MET A 37 13.81 13.70 -3.09
C MET A 37 13.71 14.74 -1.96
N ASN A 38 14.83 15.13 -1.36
CA ASN A 38 14.86 16.09 -0.26
C ASN A 38 14.42 17.51 -0.65
N ASP A 39 14.58 17.89 -1.91
CA ASP A 39 14.11 19.17 -2.43
C ASP A 39 12.59 19.19 -2.69
N PHE A 40 12.00 18.02 -2.98
CA PHE A 40 10.59 17.90 -3.38
C PHE A 40 9.67 17.28 -2.31
N ARG A 41 10.21 16.67 -1.26
CA ARG A 41 9.43 15.99 -0.21
C ARG A 41 8.52 16.92 0.61
N GLY A 42 8.65 18.24 0.45
CA GLY A 42 7.81 19.20 1.16
C GLY A 42 7.91 19.06 2.67
N ASP A 43 6.79 18.80 3.32
CA ASP A 43 6.65 18.67 4.77
C ASP A 43 6.86 17.24 5.30
N TRP A 44 7.13 16.27 4.43
CA TRP A 44 7.41 14.90 4.83
C TRP A 44 8.72 14.79 5.61
N THR A 45 8.67 14.10 6.75
CA THR A 45 9.89 13.70 7.48
C THR A 45 10.40 12.35 7.02
N ASP A 46 11.67 12.04 7.32
CA ASP A 46 12.23 10.71 7.07
C ASP A 46 11.42 9.61 7.76
N ASP A 47 10.88 9.88 8.95
CA ASP A 47 10.06 8.92 9.69
C ASP A 47 8.71 8.65 9.00
N ASP A 48 8.09 9.69 8.42
CA ASP A 48 6.84 9.55 7.66
C ASP A 48 7.06 8.72 6.40
N VAL A 49 8.13 9.00 5.67
CA VAL A 49 8.53 8.23 4.47
C VAL A 49 8.81 6.77 4.83
N HIS A 50 9.56 6.51 5.91
CA HIS A 50 9.83 5.14 6.37
C HIS A 50 8.55 4.40 6.79
N LYS A 51 7.63 5.07 7.50
CA LYS A 51 6.33 4.48 7.88
C LYS A 51 5.49 4.17 6.65
N TRP A 52 5.45 5.07 5.67
CA TRP A 52 4.72 4.86 4.43
C TRP A 52 5.26 3.62 3.68
N LEU A 53 6.58 3.55 3.48
CA LEU A 53 7.24 2.40 2.85
C LEU A 53 6.96 1.10 3.59
N TYR A 54 7.01 1.13 4.93
CA TYR A 54 6.66 -0.02 5.76
C TYR A 54 5.23 -0.48 5.51
N PHE A 55 4.26 0.43 5.50
CA PHE A 55 2.85 0.06 5.28
C PHE A 55 2.61 -0.49 3.87
N VAL A 56 3.20 0.11 2.83
CA VAL A 56 3.08 -0.40 1.45
C VAL A 56 3.69 -1.81 1.32
N ASP A 57 4.86 -2.05 1.91
CA ASP A 57 5.47 -3.40 1.93
C ASP A 57 4.56 -4.41 2.65
N ARG A 58 4.03 -4.04 3.83
CA ARG A 58 3.13 -4.91 4.59
C ARG A 58 1.84 -5.20 3.84
N MET A 59 1.24 -4.21 3.19
CA MET A 59 0.06 -4.39 2.36
C MET A 59 0.34 -5.34 1.19
N SER A 60 1.51 -5.21 0.55
CA SER A 60 1.96 -6.14 -0.50
C SER A 60 2.10 -7.57 0.02
N ALA A 61 2.69 -7.76 1.20
CA ALA A 61 2.84 -9.07 1.83
C ALA A 61 1.48 -9.71 2.18
N VAL A 62 0.53 -8.93 2.71
CA VAL A 62 -0.84 -9.40 3.01
C VAL A 62 -1.56 -9.83 1.73
N THR A 63 -1.44 -9.05 0.66
CA THR A 63 -2.02 -9.40 -0.65
C THR A 63 -1.43 -10.70 -1.21
N LYS A 64 -0.11 -10.87 -1.12
CA LYS A 64 0.56 -12.13 -1.52
C LYS A 64 0.05 -13.32 -0.69
N ALA A 65 -0.02 -13.18 0.63
CA ALA A 65 -0.54 -14.23 1.51
C ALA A 65 -2.00 -14.58 1.20
N TYR A 66 -2.83 -13.57 0.92
CA TYR A 66 -4.22 -13.77 0.51
C TYR A 66 -4.30 -14.57 -0.79
N ASN A 67 -3.50 -14.22 -1.80
CA ASN A 67 -3.50 -14.91 -3.08
C ASN A 67 -3.04 -16.37 -2.96
N ILE A 68 -1.97 -16.64 -2.19
CA ILE A 68 -1.50 -17.99 -1.91
C ILE A 68 -2.61 -18.82 -1.25
N VAL A 69 -3.24 -18.31 -0.19
CA VAL A 69 -4.31 -19.04 0.52
C VAL A 69 -5.51 -19.29 -0.40
N ARG A 70 -5.87 -18.30 -1.24
CA ARG A 70 -6.96 -18.43 -2.22
C ARG A 70 -6.67 -19.53 -3.23
N GLU A 71 -5.47 -19.54 -3.80
CA GLU A 71 -5.04 -20.44 -4.88
C GLU A 71 -4.84 -21.86 -4.37
N GLU A 72 -4.07 -22.04 -3.30
CA GLU A 72 -3.73 -23.37 -2.77
C GLU A 72 -4.93 -24.09 -2.11
N LEU A 73 -5.83 -23.34 -1.46
CA LEU A 73 -7.02 -23.91 -0.82
C LEU A 73 -8.25 -23.92 -1.73
N HIS A 74 -8.12 -23.52 -3.01
CA HIS A 74 -9.20 -23.50 -4.00
C HIS A 74 -10.45 -22.75 -3.52
N LEU A 75 -10.26 -21.66 -2.76
CA LEU A 75 -11.34 -20.85 -2.21
C LEU A 75 -11.80 -19.81 -3.27
N GLY A 76 -12.68 -20.19 -4.21
CA GLY A 76 -13.37 -19.25 -5.15
C GLY A 76 -14.57 -18.52 -4.53
N GLU A 77 -15.13 -17.38 -5.01
CA GLU A 77 -15.04 -16.52 -6.25
C GLU A 77 -14.92 -14.99 -5.88
N MET A 78 -14.57 -14.00 -6.73
CA MET A 78 -14.68 -13.78 -8.20
C MET A 78 -13.45 -13.01 -8.75
N LEU A 79 -12.96 -13.36 -9.95
CA LEU A 79 -12.60 -12.30 -10.92
C LEU A 79 -13.93 -11.62 -11.28
N PRO A 80 -14.06 -10.27 -11.26
CA PRO A 80 -15.18 -9.65 -11.93
C PRO A 80 -15.15 -10.16 -13.37
N GLY A 81 -16.30 -10.59 -13.88
CA GLY A 81 -16.41 -11.05 -15.26
C GLY A 81 -15.65 -10.11 -16.18
N ILE A 82 -14.77 -10.67 -17.00
CA ILE A 82 -14.39 -10.00 -18.23
C ILE A 82 -15.71 -9.88 -18.98
N GLU A 83 -16.36 -8.71 -18.91
CA GLU A 83 -17.35 -8.35 -19.91
C GLU A 83 -16.60 -8.40 -21.24
N GLU A 84 -17.05 -9.29 -22.12
CA GLU A 84 -16.65 -9.31 -23.52
C GLU A 84 -16.86 -7.90 -24.09
N VAL A 85 -15.77 -7.31 -24.59
CA VAL A 85 -15.79 -6.19 -25.54
C VAL A 85 -14.96 -6.59 -26.75
#